data_AF-A0A1G5FIX8-F1
#
_entry.id   AF-A0A1G5FIX8-F1
#
_cell.length_a   1.000
_cell.length_b   1.000
_cell.length_c   1.000
_cell.angle_alpha   90.00
_cell.angle_beta   90.00
_cell.angle_gamma   90.00
#
_symmetry.space_group_name_H-M   'P 1'
#
loop_
_entity.id
_entity.type
_entity.pdbx_description
1 polymer ?
#
loop_
_entity_poly.entity_id
_entity_poly.type
_entity_poly.pdbx_seq_one_letter_code
_entity_poly.pdbx_strand_id
1 'polypeptide(L)'
;MESIKANRQFMKANFKLLDDIETDQNKEIQQPPLEKSTEIDGEKIELPKIDASIIKKDFHKAIEERRSHRKYQNYEMDLDELGYLLWATQGVDTIKGDNYATIRTVPSGGARHPFETYIFVNTVKGLKPGIYRYLALSHQLCLVKEDEGFKEKVTEITLGQKFAAKGSVIFIWSCIPYRSEWRYNVAAHKTMLLDAGHLCQNLYLACEAIGLGTCAIAAYHQEAADLLLNIDGEEEFVVYMAPIGKV
;
A
#
# COMPACT_ATOMS: atom_id res chain seq x y z
N MET A 1 25.12 19.54 -5.87
CA MET A 1 24.94 19.98 -4.46
C MET A 1 23.61 20.69 -4.23
N GLU A 2 23.14 21.54 -5.16
CA GLU A 2 21.82 22.18 -5.06
C GLU A 2 20.66 21.18 -5.09
N SER A 3 20.72 20.16 -5.95
CA SER A 3 19.71 19.08 -6.00
C SER A 3 19.54 18.34 -4.67
N ILE A 4 20.65 18.01 -3.99
CA ILE A 4 20.61 17.35 -2.67
C ILE A 4 19.97 18.27 -1.61
N LYS A 5 20.25 19.57 -1.64
CA LYS A 5 19.64 20.53 -0.71
C LYS A 5 18.14 20.68 -0.96
N ALA A 6 17.71 20.73 -2.22
CA ALA A 6 16.31 20.76 -2.62
C ALA A 6 15.57 19.49 -2.14
N ASN A 7 16.15 18.30 -2.37
CA ASN A 7 15.54 17.03 -1.96
C ASN A 7 15.32 16.92 -0.45
N ARG A 8 16.21 17.51 0.36
CA ARG A 8 16.05 17.56 1.82
C ARG A 8 14.86 18.40 2.28
N GLN A 9 14.37 19.33 1.46
CA GLN A 9 13.23 20.17 1.83
C GLN A 9 11.92 19.38 1.91
N PHE A 10 11.76 18.33 1.09
CA PHE A 10 10.59 17.43 1.15
C PHE A 10 10.43 16.74 2.51
N MET A 11 11.53 16.48 3.21
CA MET A 11 11.52 15.81 4.53
C MET A 11 11.23 16.78 5.70
N LYS A 12 11.31 18.09 5.47
CA LYS A 12 11.15 19.09 6.53
C LYS A 12 9.69 19.44 6.77
N ALA A 13 9.39 19.85 8.00
CA ALA A 13 8.06 20.32 8.35
C ALA A 13 7.86 21.73 7.78
N ASN A 14 7.19 21.82 6.64
CA ASN A 14 6.96 23.08 5.93
C ASN A 14 5.55 23.63 6.14
N PHE A 15 4.87 23.23 7.22
CA PHE A 15 3.48 23.64 7.52
C PHE A 15 3.32 25.16 7.69
N LYS A 16 4.37 25.89 8.06
CA LYS A 16 4.34 27.37 8.09
C LYS A 16 4.08 28.00 6.72
N LEU A 17 4.37 27.30 5.62
CA LEU A 17 4.04 27.79 4.28
C LEU A 17 2.53 27.88 4.05
N LEU A 18 1.73 27.20 4.88
CA LEU A 18 0.27 27.27 4.79
C LEU A 18 -0.31 28.56 5.36
N ASP A 19 0.47 29.34 6.13
CA ASP A 19 0.01 30.63 6.65
C ASP A 19 -0.30 31.61 5.50
N ASP A 20 0.37 31.44 4.35
CA ASP A 20 0.23 32.26 3.14
C ASP A 20 -0.53 31.52 2.01
N ILE A 21 -1.07 30.32 2.26
CA ILE A 21 -1.74 29.49 1.24
C ILE A 21 -3.13 29.08 1.72
N GLU A 22 -4.14 29.47 0.97
CA GLU A 22 -5.50 28.94 1.15
C GLU A 22 -5.62 27.57 0.47
N THR A 23 -5.78 26.52 1.28
CA THR A 23 -5.91 25.14 0.81
C THR A 23 -7.29 24.90 0.17
N ASP A 24 -7.40 23.87 -0.67
CA ASP A 24 -8.68 23.52 -1.31
C ASP A 24 -9.74 23.14 -0.28
N GLN A 25 -9.33 22.54 0.84
CA GLN A 25 -10.17 22.36 2.02
C GLN A 25 -10.74 23.70 2.54
N ASN A 26 -9.91 24.72 2.72
CA ASN A 26 -10.35 26.02 3.25
C ASN A 26 -11.21 26.78 2.24
N LYS A 27 -11.01 26.55 0.95
CA LYS A 27 -11.85 27.07 -0.15
C LYS A 27 -13.17 26.33 -0.30
N GLU A 28 -13.44 25.31 0.51
CA GLU A 28 -14.63 24.46 0.43
C GLU A 28 -14.76 23.74 -0.94
N ILE A 29 -13.64 23.51 -1.63
CA ILE A 29 -13.63 22.65 -2.81
C ILE A 29 -13.99 21.23 -2.41
N GLN A 30 -14.78 20.55 -3.25
CA GLN A 30 -15.21 19.18 -3.00
C GLN A 30 -14.02 18.27 -2.67
N GLN A 31 -14.15 17.52 -1.57
CA GLN A 31 -13.13 16.57 -1.15
C GLN A 31 -12.96 15.44 -2.18
N PRO A 32 -11.74 14.97 -2.45
CA PRO A 32 -11.53 13.75 -3.23
C PRO A 32 -12.18 12.52 -2.57
N PRO A 33 -12.60 11.53 -3.36
CA PRO A 33 -13.27 10.34 -2.85
C PRO A 33 -12.36 9.51 -1.93
N LEU A 34 -12.98 8.85 -0.94
CA LEU A 34 -12.30 8.03 0.09
C LEU A 34 -11.63 6.77 -0.46
N GLU A 35 -12.03 6.35 -1.65
CA GLU A 35 -11.52 5.21 -2.41
C GLU A 35 -11.58 5.57 -3.91
N LYS A 36 -10.63 5.07 -4.70
CA LYS A 36 -10.60 5.35 -6.15
C LYS A 36 -11.73 4.55 -6.82
N SER A 37 -12.42 5.17 -7.79
CA SER A 37 -13.58 4.59 -8.48
C SER A 37 -13.32 3.17 -8.98
N THR A 38 -14.31 2.28 -8.85
CA THR A 38 -14.26 0.88 -9.31
C THR A 38 -15.02 0.66 -10.62
N GLU A 39 -15.52 1.70 -11.27
CA GLU A 39 -16.43 1.59 -12.44
C GLU A 39 -15.77 0.91 -13.65
N ILE A 40 -14.45 0.88 -13.70
CA ILE A 40 -13.65 0.31 -14.80
C ILE A 40 -12.84 -0.93 -14.39
N ASP A 41 -12.96 -1.37 -13.13
CA ASP A 41 -12.17 -2.51 -12.66
C ASP A 41 -12.88 -3.83 -12.97
N GLY A 42 -12.10 -4.91 -13.12
CA GLY A 42 -12.58 -6.23 -13.51
C GLY A 42 -13.32 -7.00 -12.40
N GLU A 43 -13.22 -8.32 -12.44
CA GLU A 43 -13.91 -9.22 -11.50
C GLU A 43 -13.62 -8.87 -10.03
N LYS A 44 -14.67 -8.78 -9.22
CA LYS A 44 -14.59 -8.54 -7.76
C LYS A 44 -14.65 -9.85 -7.00
N ILE A 45 -13.74 -10.02 -6.06
CA ILE A 45 -13.57 -11.21 -5.24
C ILE A 45 -13.72 -10.80 -3.77
N GLU A 46 -14.69 -11.41 -3.09
CA GLU A 46 -14.87 -11.24 -1.64
C GLU A 46 -13.68 -11.82 -0.89
N LEU A 47 -13.11 -11.05 0.02
CA LEU A 47 -12.09 -11.56 0.92
C LEU A 47 -12.75 -12.19 2.16
N PRO A 48 -12.11 -13.22 2.74
CA PRO A 48 -12.57 -13.81 3.99
C PRO A 48 -12.65 -12.77 5.10
N LYS A 49 -13.64 -12.92 5.99
CA LYS A 49 -13.72 -12.10 7.20
C LYS A 49 -12.47 -12.29 8.04
N ILE A 50 -12.02 -11.22 8.66
CA ILE A 50 -10.84 -11.24 9.53
C ILE A 50 -11.11 -12.13 10.75
N ASP A 51 -10.37 -13.23 10.82
CA ASP A 51 -10.37 -14.14 11.96
C ASP A 51 -9.01 -14.10 12.66
N ALA A 52 -9.03 -13.78 13.96
CA ALA A 52 -7.84 -13.74 14.79
C ALA A 52 -7.19 -15.13 15.00
N SER A 53 -7.88 -16.22 14.67
CA SER A 53 -7.35 -17.59 14.77
C SER A 53 -6.10 -17.84 13.91
N ILE A 54 -5.89 -17.02 12.88
CA ILE A 54 -4.71 -17.09 12.00
C ILE A 54 -3.43 -16.56 12.67
N ILE A 55 -3.58 -15.81 13.78
CA ILE A 55 -2.48 -15.21 14.51
C ILE A 55 -1.73 -16.30 15.30
N LYS A 56 -0.44 -16.44 15.01
CA LYS A 56 0.48 -17.41 15.61
C LYS A 56 1.37 -16.80 16.68
N LYS A 57 1.57 -15.48 16.64
CA LYS A 57 2.39 -14.72 17.60
C LYS A 57 1.64 -13.51 18.10
N ASP A 58 1.72 -13.25 19.40
CA ASP A 58 1.19 -12.01 19.98
C ASP A 58 1.99 -10.77 19.52
N PHE A 59 1.47 -9.59 19.85
CA PHE A 59 2.07 -8.32 19.44
C PHE A 59 3.50 -8.12 19.96
N HIS A 60 3.79 -8.54 21.20
CA HIS A 60 5.12 -8.40 21.77
C HIS A 60 6.13 -9.25 20.99
N LYS A 61 5.76 -10.50 20.70
CA LYS A 61 6.55 -11.43 19.89
C LYS A 61 6.73 -10.94 18.46
N ALA A 62 5.68 -10.40 17.85
CA ALA A 62 5.76 -9.82 16.51
C ALA A 62 6.79 -8.68 16.44
N ILE A 63 6.84 -7.79 17.44
CA ILE A 63 7.86 -6.72 17.48
C ILE A 63 9.27 -7.28 17.70
N GLU A 64 9.44 -8.17 18.67
CA GLU A 64 10.74 -8.73 19.06
C GLU A 64 11.40 -9.50 17.90
N GLU A 65 10.61 -10.31 17.21
CA GLU A 65 11.10 -11.28 16.23
C GLU A 65 11.13 -10.74 14.80
N ARG A 66 10.36 -9.67 14.49
CA ARG A 66 10.30 -9.12 13.13
C ARG A 66 11.68 -8.88 12.55
N ARG A 67 11.92 -9.43 11.36
CA ARG A 67 13.11 -9.17 10.52
C ARG A 67 12.70 -8.85 9.09
N SER A 68 13.65 -8.38 8.29
CA SER A 68 13.48 -8.25 6.85
C SER A 68 13.92 -9.55 6.17
N HIS A 69 12.94 -10.33 5.72
CA HIS A 69 13.16 -11.65 5.13
C HIS A 69 13.34 -11.56 3.61
N ARG A 70 14.41 -12.17 3.10
CA ARG A 70 14.75 -12.19 1.66
C ARG A 70 14.90 -13.62 1.11
N LYS A 71 14.45 -14.60 1.90
CA LYS A 71 14.44 -16.02 1.55
C LYS A 71 13.04 -16.51 1.88
N TYR A 72 12.37 -17.03 0.87
CA TYR A 72 11.02 -17.56 0.98
C TYR A 72 11.01 -19.04 0.60
N GLN A 73 10.15 -19.80 1.25
CA GLN A 73 9.86 -21.18 0.89
C GLN A 73 8.92 -21.22 -0.31
N ASN A 74 8.87 -22.34 -1.03
CA ASN A 74 7.83 -22.54 -2.03
C ASN A 74 6.50 -22.76 -1.31
N TYR A 75 5.63 -21.76 -1.37
CA TYR A 75 4.41 -21.72 -0.57
C TYR A 75 3.29 -21.04 -1.35
N GLU A 76 2.17 -21.73 -1.46
CA GLU A 76 0.91 -21.19 -1.96
C GLU A 76 0.17 -20.55 -0.80
N MET A 77 0.01 -19.22 -0.84
CA MET A 77 -0.58 -18.44 0.25
C MET A 77 -2.09 -18.69 0.35
N ASP A 78 -2.61 -18.80 1.57
CA ASP A 78 -4.05 -18.89 1.80
C ASP A 78 -4.73 -17.53 1.58
N LEU A 79 -5.96 -17.55 1.07
CA LEU A 79 -6.73 -16.30 0.87
C LEU A 79 -7.01 -15.58 2.20
N ASP A 80 -7.16 -16.33 3.30
CA ASP A 80 -7.29 -15.77 4.65
C ASP A 80 -6.04 -15.00 5.08
N GLU A 81 -4.84 -15.51 4.76
CA GLU A 81 -3.57 -14.84 5.04
C GLU A 81 -3.48 -13.53 4.26
N LEU A 82 -3.82 -13.56 2.96
CA LEU A 82 -3.83 -12.35 2.12
C LEU A 82 -4.85 -11.32 2.61
N GLY A 83 -6.09 -11.73 2.88
CA GLY A 83 -7.16 -10.87 3.40
C GLY A 83 -6.76 -10.21 4.71
N TYR A 84 -6.14 -10.98 5.63
CA TYR A 84 -5.60 -10.44 6.88
C TYR A 84 -4.54 -9.35 6.65
N LEU A 85 -3.57 -9.58 5.75
CA LEU A 85 -2.51 -8.59 5.46
C LEU A 85 -3.07 -7.31 4.79
N LEU A 86 -4.05 -7.44 3.90
CA LEU A 86 -4.74 -6.31 3.26
C LEU A 86 -5.52 -5.48 4.30
N TRP A 87 -6.27 -6.15 5.18
CA TRP A 87 -6.95 -5.47 6.28
C TRP A 87 -5.98 -4.83 7.27
N ALA A 88 -4.89 -5.50 7.63
CA ALA A 88 -3.90 -4.94 8.56
C ALA A 88 -3.26 -3.67 8.00
N THR A 89 -3.18 -3.52 6.67
CA THR A 89 -2.56 -2.35 6.05
C THR A 89 -3.56 -1.25 5.69
N GLN A 90 -4.79 -1.58 5.29
CA GLN A 90 -5.74 -0.60 4.76
C GLN A 90 -7.18 -0.78 5.24
N GLY A 91 -7.45 -1.74 6.13
CA GLY A 91 -8.79 -2.06 6.61
C GLY A 91 -9.51 -0.84 7.19
N VAL A 92 -10.77 -0.65 6.78
CA VAL A 92 -11.64 0.43 7.24
C VAL A 92 -12.49 -0.07 8.40
N ASP A 93 -12.39 0.60 9.53
CA ASP A 93 -13.21 0.33 10.72
C ASP A 93 -14.53 1.10 10.67
N THR A 94 -14.45 2.42 10.50
CA THR A 94 -15.62 3.29 10.47
C THR A 94 -15.46 4.45 9.49
N ILE A 95 -16.59 4.91 8.95
CA ILE A 95 -16.68 6.15 8.17
C ILE A 95 -17.27 7.25 9.06
N LYS A 96 -16.65 8.42 9.10
CA LYS A 96 -17.03 9.56 9.95
C LYS A 96 -17.38 10.81 9.14
N GLY A 97 -18.24 11.64 9.73
CA GLY A 97 -18.54 12.99 9.24
C GLY A 97 -19.26 13.00 7.90
N ASP A 98 -20.25 12.12 7.71
CA ASP A 98 -21.00 12.00 6.45
C ASP A 98 -20.09 11.77 5.23
N ASN A 99 -19.38 10.64 5.22
CA ASN A 99 -18.37 10.28 4.22
C ASN A 99 -17.14 11.23 4.13
N TYR A 100 -16.84 11.98 5.19
CA TYR A 100 -15.68 12.87 5.23
C TYR A 100 -14.34 12.15 5.47
N ALA A 101 -14.31 11.11 6.31
CA ALA A 101 -13.07 10.41 6.65
C ALA A 101 -13.29 8.92 6.97
N THR A 102 -12.26 8.10 6.71
CA THR A 102 -12.19 6.71 7.19
C THR A 102 -11.25 6.61 8.38
N ILE A 103 -11.67 5.84 9.39
CA ILE A 103 -10.78 5.33 10.42
C ILE A 103 -10.26 3.98 9.92
N ARG A 104 -8.94 3.84 9.82
CA ARG A 104 -8.30 2.63 9.31
C ARG A 104 -7.39 2.00 10.36
N THR A 105 -6.96 0.77 10.09
CA THR A 105 -5.96 0.04 10.89
C THR A 105 -4.59 0.73 10.93
N VAL A 106 -4.35 1.68 10.03
CA VAL A 106 -3.15 2.53 9.98
C VAL A 106 -3.52 4.01 10.14
N PRO A 107 -2.70 4.81 10.85
CA PRO A 107 -2.90 6.24 10.92
C PRO A 107 -2.53 6.92 9.59
N SER A 108 -3.21 8.03 9.31
CA SER A 108 -2.85 8.94 8.20
C SER A 108 -3.04 10.39 8.61
N GLY A 109 -2.14 11.27 8.16
CA GLY A 109 -2.24 12.71 8.34
C GLY A 109 -3.61 13.24 7.94
N GLY A 110 -4.36 13.79 8.90
CA GLY A 110 -5.71 14.32 8.65
C GLY A 110 -6.73 13.28 8.19
N ALA A 111 -6.46 11.99 8.41
CA ALA A 111 -7.25 10.85 7.93
C ALA A 111 -7.49 10.92 6.41
N ARG A 112 -6.45 11.25 5.63
CA ARG A 112 -6.53 11.44 4.18
C ARG A 112 -6.30 10.15 3.38
N HIS A 113 -5.50 9.22 3.91
CA HIS A 113 -5.26 7.88 3.35
C HIS A 113 -4.96 7.93 1.83
N PRO A 114 -3.83 8.55 1.43
CA PRO A 114 -3.54 8.82 0.03
C PRO A 114 -3.19 7.58 -0.79
N PHE A 115 -3.11 6.40 -0.18
CA PHE A 115 -2.61 5.20 -0.85
C PHE A 115 -3.71 4.28 -1.34
N GLU A 116 -3.50 3.72 -2.53
CA GLU A 116 -4.16 2.51 -2.98
C GLU A 116 -3.22 1.32 -2.76
N THR A 117 -3.80 0.12 -2.58
CA THR A 117 -3.01 -1.11 -2.46
C THR A 117 -3.28 -1.99 -3.65
N TYR A 118 -2.25 -2.17 -4.46
CA TYR A 118 -2.22 -3.17 -5.51
C TYR A 118 -1.43 -4.37 -5.02
N ILE A 119 -1.83 -5.56 -5.47
CA ILE A 119 -1.07 -6.78 -5.28
C ILE A 119 -0.80 -7.39 -6.64
N PHE A 120 0.43 -7.80 -6.89
CA PHE A 120 0.72 -8.72 -7.98
C PHE A 120 0.77 -10.12 -7.37
N VAL A 121 -0.12 -10.99 -7.82
CA VAL A 121 -0.26 -12.37 -7.34
C VAL A 121 0.61 -13.31 -8.16
N ASN A 122 1.44 -14.10 -7.47
CA ASN A 122 2.17 -15.23 -8.03
C ASN A 122 1.43 -16.54 -7.75
N THR A 123 1.20 -16.84 -6.47
CA THR A 123 0.57 -18.08 -6.02
C THR A 123 -0.23 -17.86 -4.73
N VAL A 124 -1.56 -17.76 -4.87
CA VAL A 124 -2.51 -17.62 -3.78
C VAL A 124 -3.69 -18.54 -4.09
N LYS A 125 -4.14 -19.32 -3.11
CA LYS A 125 -5.27 -20.23 -3.30
C LYS A 125 -6.51 -19.48 -3.76
N GLY A 126 -7.11 -19.96 -4.85
CA GLY A 126 -8.35 -19.41 -5.40
C GLY A 126 -8.19 -18.12 -6.20
N LEU A 127 -6.97 -17.60 -6.39
CA LEU A 127 -6.71 -16.44 -7.25
C LEU A 127 -5.87 -16.86 -8.46
N LYS A 128 -6.20 -16.28 -9.62
CA LYS A 128 -5.35 -16.39 -10.81
C LYS A 128 -4.12 -15.48 -10.66
N PRO A 129 -2.96 -15.83 -11.24
CA PRO A 129 -1.84 -14.91 -11.36
C PRO A 129 -2.26 -13.63 -12.08
N GLY A 130 -1.93 -12.48 -11.50
CA GLY A 130 -2.40 -11.20 -12.01
C GLY A 130 -2.30 -10.07 -11.01
N ILE A 131 -2.65 -8.88 -11.48
CA ILE A 131 -2.65 -7.67 -10.67
C ILE A 131 -4.07 -7.44 -10.17
N TYR A 132 -4.19 -7.23 -8.86
CA TYR A 132 -5.44 -6.91 -8.21
C TYR A 132 -5.30 -5.60 -7.44
N ARG A 133 -6.39 -4.86 -7.33
CA ARG A 133 -6.52 -3.71 -6.44
C ARG A 133 -7.37 -4.09 -5.24
N TYR A 134 -6.93 -3.72 -4.05
CA TYR A 134 -7.70 -3.91 -2.83
C TYR A 134 -8.69 -2.76 -2.65
N LEU A 135 -9.97 -3.12 -2.56
CA LEU A 135 -11.09 -2.24 -2.26
C LEU A 135 -11.29 -2.25 -0.74
N ALA A 136 -10.75 -1.25 -0.07
CA ALA A 136 -10.69 -1.16 1.39
C ALA A 136 -12.08 -0.93 2.02
N LEU A 137 -12.98 -0.21 1.33
CA LEU A 137 -14.33 0.06 1.84
C LEU A 137 -15.20 -1.21 1.89
N SER A 138 -15.07 -2.08 0.90
CA SER A 138 -15.85 -3.32 0.79
C SER A 138 -15.10 -4.57 1.25
N HIS A 139 -13.80 -4.47 1.55
CA HIS A 139 -12.92 -5.60 1.82
C HIS A 139 -12.95 -6.66 0.70
N GLN A 140 -12.65 -6.21 -0.52
CA GLN A 140 -12.64 -7.04 -1.73
C GLN A 140 -11.35 -6.86 -2.52
N LEU A 141 -11.04 -7.82 -3.39
CA LEU A 141 -10.07 -7.64 -4.46
C LEU A 141 -10.78 -7.39 -5.78
N CYS A 142 -10.27 -6.48 -6.59
CA CYS A 142 -10.71 -6.26 -7.95
C CYS A 142 -9.59 -6.65 -8.91
N LEU A 143 -9.84 -7.57 -9.82
CA LEU A 143 -8.87 -7.97 -10.85
C LEU A 143 -8.65 -6.81 -11.83
N VAL A 144 -7.42 -6.30 -11.90
CA VAL A 144 -7.02 -5.26 -12.85
C VAL A 144 -6.63 -5.90 -14.17
N LYS A 145 -5.78 -6.93 -14.13
CA LYS A 145 -5.40 -7.74 -15.29
C LYS A 145 -4.83 -9.10 -14.87
N GLU A 146 -5.14 -10.15 -15.63
CA GLU A 146 -4.41 -11.43 -15.53
C GLU A 146 -2.99 -11.26 -16.05
N ASP A 147 -2.01 -11.85 -15.36
CA ASP A 147 -0.61 -11.69 -15.70
C ASP A 147 0.23 -12.83 -15.10
N GLU A 148 0.70 -13.74 -15.95
CA GLU A 148 1.54 -14.87 -15.52
C GLU A 148 3.03 -14.49 -15.41
N GLY A 149 3.42 -13.29 -15.85
CA GLY A 149 4.81 -12.83 -15.93
C GLY A 149 5.40 -12.35 -14.60
N PHE A 150 4.93 -12.87 -13.46
CA PHE A 150 5.27 -12.38 -12.12
C PHE A 150 6.77 -12.30 -11.90
N LYS A 151 7.51 -13.37 -12.20
CA LYS A 151 8.93 -13.47 -11.84
C LYS A 151 9.78 -12.47 -12.60
N GLU A 152 9.60 -12.38 -13.91
CA GLU A 152 10.33 -11.50 -14.80
C GLU A 152 10.03 -10.03 -14.46
N LYS A 153 8.73 -9.68 -14.38
CA LYS A 153 8.27 -8.31 -14.14
C LYS A 153 8.63 -7.82 -12.74
N VAL A 154 8.46 -8.64 -11.70
CA VAL A 154 8.87 -8.25 -10.34
C VAL A 154 10.39 -8.06 -10.27
N THR A 155 11.18 -8.89 -10.96
CA THR A 155 12.64 -8.70 -11.03
C THR A 155 12.99 -7.38 -11.74
N GLU A 156 12.29 -7.06 -12.82
CA GLU A 156 12.47 -5.82 -13.59
C GLU A 156 12.13 -4.58 -12.75
N ILE A 157 10.90 -4.47 -12.24
CA ILE A 157 10.46 -3.30 -11.47
C ILE A 157 11.28 -3.12 -10.20
N THR A 158 11.81 -4.19 -9.60
CA THR A 158 12.64 -4.10 -8.38
C THR A 158 14.14 -3.94 -8.65
N LEU A 159 14.53 -3.51 -9.86
CA LEU A 159 15.92 -3.25 -10.24
C LEU A 159 16.84 -4.47 -10.03
N GLY A 160 16.35 -5.67 -10.36
CA GLY A 160 17.12 -6.90 -10.27
C GLY A 160 17.15 -7.54 -8.89
N GLN A 161 16.35 -7.07 -7.93
CA GLN A 161 16.23 -7.67 -6.59
C GLN A 161 15.44 -8.99 -6.63
N LYS A 162 16.05 -10.04 -7.18
CA LYS A 162 15.47 -11.37 -7.45
C LYS A 162 14.82 -12.08 -6.25
N PHE A 163 15.08 -11.64 -5.01
CA PHE A 163 14.39 -12.21 -3.85
C PHE A 163 12.91 -11.85 -3.84
N ALA A 164 12.54 -10.67 -4.37
CA ALA A 164 11.15 -10.21 -4.42
C ALA A 164 10.28 -11.14 -5.29
N ALA A 165 10.84 -11.59 -6.42
CA ALA A 165 10.22 -12.52 -7.35
C ALA A 165 10.04 -13.95 -6.81
N LYS A 166 10.45 -14.22 -5.56
CA LYS A 166 10.21 -15.51 -4.87
C LYS A 166 9.03 -15.47 -3.91
N GLY A 167 8.40 -14.30 -3.72
CA GLY A 167 7.20 -14.17 -2.89
C GLY A 167 5.98 -14.83 -3.55
N SER A 168 4.99 -15.15 -2.73
CA SER A 168 3.66 -15.58 -3.18
C SER A 168 2.86 -14.40 -3.74
N VAL A 169 3.13 -13.19 -3.26
CA VAL A 169 2.60 -11.91 -3.77
C VAL A 169 3.65 -10.80 -3.59
N ILE A 170 3.48 -9.68 -4.29
CA ILE A 170 4.10 -8.40 -3.93
C ILE A 170 3.02 -7.35 -3.73
N PHE A 171 3.04 -6.69 -2.57
CA PHE A 171 2.25 -5.50 -2.32
C PHE A 171 2.94 -4.32 -3.01
N ILE A 172 2.17 -3.52 -3.73
CA ILE A 172 2.62 -2.33 -4.44
C ILE A 172 1.66 -1.22 -4.06
N TRP A 173 2.17 -0.22 -3.34
CA TRP A 173 1.39 0.94 -2.93
C TRP A 173 1.62 2.06 -3.91
N SER A 174 0.53 2.53 -4.51
CA SER A 174 0.49 3.81 -5.22
C SER A 174 -0.03 4.90 -4.31
N CYS A 175 0.28 6.15 -4.65
CA CYS A 175 -0.16 7.34 -3.97
C CYS A 175 -0.98 8.19 -4.94
N ILE A 176 -2.15 8.66 -4.49
CA ILE A 176 -2.94 9.73 -5.12
C ILE A 176 -2.70 10.99 -4.28
N PRO A 177 -1.72 11.85 -4.63
CA PRO A 177 -1.28 12.96 -3.79
C PRO A 177 -2.41 13.92 -3.42
N TYR A 178 -3.34 14.14 -4.35
CA TYR A 178 -4.43 15.10 -4.17
C TYR A 178 -5.28 14.82 -2.93
N ARG A 179 -5.41 13.56 -2.49
CA ARG A 179 -6.10 13.23 -1.22
C ARG A 179 -5.52 13.96 -0.01
N SER A 180 -4.20 14.10 0.04
CA SER A 180 -3.51 14.81 1.11
C SER A 180 -3.30 16.30 0.79
N GLU A 181 -3.04 16.64 -0.47
CA GLU A 181 -2.81 18.01 -0.92
C GLU A 181 -4.08 18.87 -0.84
N TRP A 182 -5.26 18.29 -1.04
CA TRP A 182 -6.54 18.96 -0.80
C TRP A 182 -6.58 19.62 0.59
N ARG A 183 -6.00 18.95 1.60
CA ARG A 183 -5.93 19.45 2.98
C ARG A 183 -4.66 20.25 3.28
N TYR A 184 -3.51 19.78 2.82
CA TYR A 184 -2.20 20.26 3.28
C TYR A 184 -1.35 20.91 2.19
N ASN A 185 -1.86 21.02 0.97
CA ASN A 185 -1.19 21.63 -0.19
C ASN A 185 0.29 21.19 -0.28
N VAL A 186 1.22 22.12 -0.50
CA VAL A 186 2.67 21.85 -0.56
C VAL A 186 3.25 21.11 0.67
N ALA A 187 2.58 21.14 1.83
CA ALA A 187 3.03 20.44 3.04
C ALA A 187 2.61 18.96 3.11
N ALA A 188 1.75 18.49 2.19
CA ALA A 188 1.20 17.13 2.18
C ALA A 188 2.29 16.05 2.09
N HIS A 189 3.28 16.24 1.23
CA HIS A 189 4.32 15.25 0.89
C HIS A 189 5.02 14.64 2.10
N LYS A 190 5.35 15.47 3.11
CA LYS A 190 5.95 14.97 4.34
C LYS A 190 5.04 13.99 5.08
N THR A 191 3.75 14.29 5.16
CA THR A 191 2.78 13.41 5.84
C THR A 191 2.61 12.10 5.09
N MET A 192 2.57 12.14 3.76
CA MET A 192 2.49 10.95 2.93
C MET A 192 3.70 10.03 3.16
N LEU A 193 4.92 10.57 3.23
CA LEU A 193 6.11 9.77 3.51
C LEU A 193 6.09 9.10 4.90
N LEU A 194 5.52 9.76 5.91
CA LEU A 194 5.33 9.16 7.24
C LEU A 194 4.25 8.07 7.22
N ASP A 195 3.14 8.34 6.55
CA ASP A 195 2.01 7.41 6.43
C ASP A 195 2.42 6.12 5.70
N ALA A 196 3.26 6.20 4.66
CA ALA A 196 3.83 5.04 3.98
C ALA A 196 4.68 4.16 4.93
N GLY A 197 5.39 4.79 5.88
CA GLY A 197 6.13 4.10 6.92
C GLY A 197 5.23 3.37 7.92
N HIS A 198 4.16 4.02 8.37
CA HIS A 198 3.15 3.41 9.25
C HIS A 198 2.50 2.19 8.59
N LEU A 199 2.09 2.36 7.34
CA LEU A 199 1.48 1.34 6.50
C LEU A 199 2.36 0.09 6.39
N CYS A 200 3.61 0.26 5.97
CA CYS A 200 4.50 -0.86 5.74
C CYS A 200 4.96 -1.53 7.04
N GLN A 201 5.17 -0.75 8.12
CA GLN A 201 5.50 -1.35 9.40
C GLN A 201 4.34 -2.22 9.92
N ASN A 202 3.09 -1.83 9.67
CA ASN A 202 1.95 -2.68 10.01
C ASN A 202 1.96 -3.99 9.19
N LEU A 203 2.33 -3.94 7.90
CA LEU A 203 2.53 -5.15 7.10
C LEU A 203 3.62 -6.06 7.69
N TYR A 204 4.76 -5.50 8.08
CA TYR A 204 5.84 -6.26 8.72
C TYR A 204 5.37 -7.01 9.97
N LEU A 205 4.64 -6.32 10.85
CA LEU A 205 4.14 -6.91 12.09
C LEU A 205 3.03 -7.92 11.81
N ALA A 206 2.14 -7.65 10.85
CA ALA A 206 1.09 -8.57 10.44
C ALA A 206 1.66 -9.85 9.84
N CYS A 207 2.67 -9.76 8.96
CA CYS A 207 3.40 -10.92 8.45
C CYS A 207 4.00 -11.75 9.59
N GLU A 208 4.73 -11.10 10.50
CA GLU A 208 5.37 -11.79 11.63
C GLU A 208 4.33 -12.51 12.50
N ALA A 209 3.20 -11.85 12.77
CA ALA A 209 2.10 -12.38 13.57
C ALA A 209 1.50 -13.67 12.99
N ILE A 210 1.41 -13.81 11.66
CA ILE A 210 0.84 -15.00 11.01
C ILE A 210 1.89 -15.98 10.48
N GLY A 211 3.17 -15.74 10.79
CA GLY A 211 4.28 -16.60 10.41
C GLY A 211 4.63 -16.55 8.91
N LEU A 212 4.50 -15.37 8.32
CA LEU A 212 5.01 -15.00 7.00
C LEU A 212 6.15 -13.98 7.17
N GLY A 213 6.82 -13.63 6.08
CA GLY A 213 7.85 -12.60 6.09
C GLY A 213 7.77 -11.67 4.89
N THR A 214 8.36 -10.50 5.07
CA THR A 214 8.51 -9.49 4.02
C THR A 214 9.87 -8.80 4.11
N CYS A 215 10.27 -8.19 3.00
CA CYS A 215 11.35 -7.22 2.96
C CYS A 215 10.99 -6.12 1.98
N ALA A 216 10.49 -5.00 2.52
CA ALA A 216 10.07 -3.85 1.74
C ALA A 216 11.20 -3.26 0.87
N ILE A 217 10.81 -2.70 -0.26
CA ILE A 217 11.67 -2.20 -1.34
C ILE A 217 11.24 -0.78 -1.68
N ALA A 218 12.13 0.17 -1.40
CA ALA A 218 11.98 1.56 -1.82
C ALA A 218 12.82 1.89 -3.07
N ALA A 219 13.69 0.97 -3.50
CA ALA A 219 14.48 1.10 -4.71
C ALA A 219 13.84 0.24 -5.81
N TYR A 220 13.05 0.88 -6.68
CA TYR A 220 12.35 0.27 -7.80
C TYR A 220 12.43 1.20 -9.03
N HIS A 221 12.12 0.66 -10.21
CA HIS A 221 12.02 1.44 -11.45
C HIS A 221 10.64 2.07 -11.52
N GLN A 222 10.56 3.40 -11.37
CA GLN A 222 9.29 4.13 -11.25
C GLN A 222 8.36 3.89 -12.45
N GLU A 223 8.85 4.19 -13.65
CA GLU A 223 8.04 4.14 -14.88
C GLU A 223 7.57 2.71 -15.19
N ALA A 224 8.42 1.71 -14.96
CA ALA A 224 8.05 0.30 -15.15
C ALA A 224 7.01 -0.16 -14.12
N ALA A 225 7.07 0.34 -12.88
CA ALA A 225 6.11 0.04 -11.83
C ALA A 225 4.74 0.68 -12.11
N ASP A 226 4.71 1.93 -12.55
CA ASP A 226 3.49 2.65 -12.91
C ASP A 226 2.83 2.00 -14.15
N LEU A 227 3.63 1.66 -15.16
CA LEU A 227 3.17 0.91 -16.34
C LEU A 227 2.63 -0.47 -15.97
N LEU A 228 3.27 -1.16 -15.02
CA LEU A 228 2.78 -2.46 -14.55
C LEU A 228 1.35 -2.33 -13.98
N LEU A 229 1.07 -1.29 -13.20
CA LEU A 229 -0.25 -1.05 -12.61
C LEU A 229 -1.25 -0.38 -13.57
N ASN A 230 -0.80 0.07 -14.75
CA ASN A 230 -1.59 0.86 -15.70
C ASN A 230 -2.11 2.17 -15.07
N ILE A 231 -1.22 2.89 -14.38
CA ILE A 231 -1.46 4.23 -13.81
C ILE A 231 -0.60 5.28 -14.54
N ASP A 232 -0.97 6.55 -14.45
CA ASP A 232 -0.39 7.62 -15.27
C ASP A 232 1.02 8.08 -14.84
N GLY A 233 1.41 7.85 -13.58
CA GLY A 233 2.71 8.29 -13.06
C GLY A 233 2.77 9.78 -12.69
N GLU A 234 1.67 10.52 -12.82
CA GLU A 234 1.53 11.96 -12.55
C GLU A 234 0.59 12.22 -11.36
N GLU A 235 -0.69 11.86 -11.50
CA GLU A 235 -1.76 11.99 -10.50
C GLU A 235 -1.86 10.74 -9.61
N GLU A 236 -1.36 9.60 -10.11
CA GLU A 236 -1.17 8.40 -9.32
C GLU A 236 0.13 7.69 -9.72
N PHE A 237 0.99 7.42 -8.72
CA PHE A 237 2.28 6.77 -8.93
C PHE A 237 2.66 5.84 -7.77
N VAL A 238 3.43 4.80 -8.08
CA VAL A 238 3.97 3.87 -7.08
C VAL A 238 4.95 4.60 -6.16
N VAL A 239 4.85 4.32 -4.86
CA VAL A 239 5.71 4.91 -3.82
C VAL A 239 6.46 3.88 -2.97
N TYR A 240 5.95 2.65 -2.89
CA TYR A 240 6.55 1.63 -2.04
C TYR A 240 6.10 0.21 -2.41
N MET A 241 6.96 -0.80 -2.20
CA MET A 241 6.64 -2.19 -2.48
C MET A 241 7.08 -3.13 -1.36
N ALA A 242 6.42 -4.28 -1.21
CA ALA A 242 6.78 -5.29 -0.23
C ALA A 242 6.41 -6.71 -0.72
N PRO A 243 7.38 -7.56 -1.11
CA PRO A 243 7.12 -8.97 -1.41
C PRO A 243 6.77 -9.72 -0.14
N ILE A 244 5.86 -10.69 -0.23
CA ILE A 244 5.42 -11.53 0.89
C ILE A 244 5.65 -12.99 0.55
N GLY A 245 6.18 -13.75 1.51
CA GLY A 245 6.31 -15.19 1.37
C GLY A 245 6.46 -15.90 2.70
N LYS A 246 6.41 -17.22 2.66
CA LYS A 246 6.63 -18.06 3.83
C LYS A 246 8.12 -18.08 4.20
N VAL A 247 8.43 -17.95 5.48
CA VAL A 247 9.81 -17.95 6.01
C VAL A 247 10.13 -19.23 6.76
#